data_AF-A0A7X8GS04-F1
#
_entry.id   AF-A0A7X8GS04-F1
#
_cell.length_a   1.000
_cell.length_b   1.000
_cell.length_c   1.000
_cell.angle_alpha   90.00
_cell.angle_beta   90.00
_cell.angle_gamma   90.00
#
_symmetry.space_group_name_H-M   'P 1'
#
loop_
_entity.id
_entity.type
_entity.pdbx_description
1 polymer ?
#
loop_
_entity_poly.entity_id
_entity_poly.type
_entity_poly.pdbx_seq_one_letter_code
_entity_poly.pdbx_strand_id
1 'polypeptide(L)'
;MMLQLIKDAKIPFVKLRYLGYILSGATILMTIILLIVNKGPNYGLDFTGGTRVGLEFSFDVSTGELRKALASLGETDVKIFQVKEPGTGKVGYDIQVPPHTSVVKAGEITFSQKLINKIKEMKPGITVTLTGEENVSAAFGKELQNRALLAMLIGIFLMLLYLGIRINFRFSSGIAISVFHDVFFTLGIITLAGIKLDVTVIAAFLTLIGYSVNDSIVVSK
;
A
#
# COMPACT_ATOMS: atom_id res chain seq x y z
N MET A 1 -30.95 19.70 -0.86
CA MET A 1 -30.90 20.42 0.43
C MET A 1 -29.67 19.90 1.17
N MET A 2 -28.63 20.73 1.35
CA MET A 2 -27.39 20.30 2.01
C MET A 2 -27.64 20.24 3.52
N LEU A 3 -27.54 19.06 4.13
CA LEU A 3 -27.76 18.87 5.55
C LEU A 3 -26.64 19.58 6.33
N GLN A 4 -26.94 20.72 6.96
CA GLN A 4 -25.99 21.41 7.84
C GLN A 4 -26.09 20.82 9.25
N LEU A 5 -25.14 19.95 9.60
CA LEU A 5 -25.09 19.25 10.90
C LEU A 5 -24.68 20.17 12.07
N ILE A 6 -23.95 21.25 11.82
CA ILE A 6 -23.51 22.21 12.84
C ILE A 6 -23.71 23.62 12.29
N LYS A 7 -24.66 24.36 12.89
CA LYS A 7 -24.85 25.80 12.65
C LYS A 7 -23.99 26.59 13.63
N ASP A 8 -23.30 27.62 13.13
CA ASP A 8 -22.58 28.63 13.93
C ASP A 8 -21.52 28.08 14.91
N ALA A 9 -20.67 27.16 14.44
CA ALA A 9 -19.53 26.67 15.22
C ALA A 9 -18.48 27.78 15.43
N LYS A 10 -18.42 28.36 16.64
CA LYS A 10 -17.38 29.32 17.04
C LYS A 10 -16.18 28.60 17.65
N ILE A 11 -15.41 27.88 16.82
CA ILE A 11 -14.21 27.17 17.28
C ILE A 11 -13.00 28.14 17.28
N PRO A 12 -12.29 28.31 18.41
CA PRO A 12 -11.16 29.23 18.51
C PRO A 12 -9.86 28.63 17.94
N PHE A 13 -9.80 28.37 16.63
CA PHE A 13 -8.65 27.76 15.96
C PHE A 13 -7.31 28.44 16.27
N VAL A 14 -7.30 29.77 16.37
CA VAL A 14 -6.08 30.54 16.66
C VAL A 14 -5.53 30.26 18.06
N LYS A 15 -6.40 29.97 19.05
CA LYS A 15 -5.95 29.60 20.40
C LYS A 15 -5.42 28.16 20.43
N LEU A 16 -6.02 27.27 19.65
CA LEU A 16 -5.67 25.85 19.59
C LEU A 16 -4.42 25.56 18.74
N ARG A 17 -3.89 26.55 17.99
CA ARG A 17 -2.75 26.36 17.07
C ARG A 17 -1.51 25.75 17.75
N TYR A 18 -1.21 26.12 18.99
CA TYR A 18 -0.03 25.61 19.70
C TYR A 18 -0.16 24.13 20.03
N LEU A 19 -1.37 23.70 20.41
CA LEU A 19 -1.67 22.27 20.59
C LEU A 19 -1.52 21.53 19.26
N GLY A 20 -2.02 22.12 18.17
CA GLY A 20 -1.84 21.57 16.82
C GLY A 20 -0.37 21.40 16.43
N TYR A 21 0.47 22.41 16.68
CA TYR A 21 1.91 22.33 16.40
C TYR A 21 2.63 21.26 17.23
N ILE A 22 2.27 21.12 18.51
CA ILE A 22 2.86 20.09 19.38
C ILE A 22 2.45 18.69 18.90
N LEU A 23 1.17 18.48 18.60
CA LEU A 23 0.68 17.19 18.11
C LEU A 23 1.29 16.83 16.75
N SER A 24 1.38 17.80 15.84
CA SER A 24 2.02 17.66 14.53
C SER A 24 3.51 17.31 14.64
N GLY A 25 4.24 17.99 15.54
CA GLY A 25 5.64 17.65 15.80
C GLY A 25 5.80 16.25 16.39
N ALA A 26 4.93 15.87 17.32
CA ALA A 26 4.95 14.55 17.95
C ALA A 26 4.68 13.41 16.94
N THR A 27 3.72 13.59 16.02
CA THR A 27 3.43 12.58 15.00
C THR A 27 4.58 12.42 14.01
N ILE A 28 5.23 13.52 13.59
CA ILE A 28 6.42 13.45 12.73
C ILE A 28 7.55 12.69 13.44
N LEU A 29 7.83 13.01 14.71
CA LEU A 29 8.84 12.31 15.49
C LEU A 29 8.52 10.81 15.64
N MET A 30 7.27 10.47 15.93
CA MET A 30 6.81 9.09 16.01
C MET A 30 7.02 8.35 14.67
N THR A 31 6.65 8.97 13.54
CA THR A 31 6.90 8.38 12.21
C THR A 31 8.39 8.14 11.98
N ILE A 32 9.26 9.10 12.30
CA ILE A 32 10.71 8.95 12.11
C ILE A 32 11.24 7.78 12.94
N ILE A 33 10.83 7.66 14.21
CA ILE A 33 11.22 6.56 15.08
C ILE A 33 10.75 5.22 14.49
N LEU A 34 9.49 5.13 14.03
CA LEU A 34 8.95 3.92 13.41
C LEU A 34 9.74 3.51 12.16
N LEU A 35 10.10 4.48 11.30
CA LEU A 35 10.88 4.20 10.10
C LEU A 35 12.30 3.74 10.43
N ILE A 36 12.94 4.27 11.47
CA ILE A 36 14.26 3.83 11.90
C ILE A 36 14.20 2.40 12.44
N VAL A 37 13.24 2.11 13.32
CA VAL A 37 13.07 0.78 13.94
C VAL A 37 12.77 -0.28 12.88
N ASN A 38 11.91 0.03 11.91
CA ASN A 38 11.51 -0.89 10.85
C ASN A 38 12.48 -0.92 9.66
N LYS A 39 13.55 -0.12 9.67
CA LYS A 39 14.49 0.05 8.54
C LYS A 39 13.79 0.51 7.25
N GLY A 40 12.79 1.37 7.40
CA GLY A 40 11.94 1.91 6.34
C GLY A 40 10.48 1.45 6.44
N PRO A 41 9.65 1.84 5.47
CA PRO A 41 8.28 1.33 5.36
C PRO A 41 8.30 -0.12 4.88
N ASN A 42 7.23 -0.86 5.18
CA ASN A 42 7.06 -2.21 4.67
C ASN A 42 6.80 -2.15 3.17
N TYR A 43 7.65 -2.73 2.33
CA TYR A 43 7.45 -2.75 0.88
C TYR A 43 6.61 -3.94 0.42
N GLY A 44 5.77 -3.71 -0.58
CA GLY A 44 4.95 -4.71 -1.27
C GLY A 44 5.71 -5.47 -2.34
N LEU A 45 5.06 -6.51 -2.88
CA LEU A 45 5.66 -7.43 -3.86
C LEU A 45 6.12 -6.71 -5.13
N ASP A 46 5.42 -5.65 -5.54
CA ASP A 46 5.78 -4.81 -6.67
C ASP A 46 7.17 -4.17 -6.51
N PHE A 47 7.63 -3.93 -5.28
CA PHE A 47 8.92 -3.30 -4.99
C PHE A 47 9.97 -4.27 -4.45
N THR A 48 9.55 -5.29 -3.69
CA THR A 48 10.48 -6.32 -3.23
C THR A 48 10.81 -7.35 -4.31
N GLY A 49 9.93 -7.52 -5.29
CA GLY A 49 9.87 -8.70 -6.16
C GLY A 49 9.11 -9.84 -5.49
N GLY A 50 8.87 -10.92 -6.24
CA GLY A 50 8.17 -12.13 -5.78
C GLY A 50 7.31 -12.78 -6.86
N THR A 51 6.50 -13.75 -6.45
CA THR A 51 5.52 -14.44 -7.30
C THR A 51 4.11 -14.17 -6.78
N ARG A 52 3.20 -13.78 -7.67
CA ARG A 52 1.76 -13.72 -7.42
C ARG A 52 1.09 -14.87 -8.18
N VAL A 53 0.30 -15.68 -7.49
CA VAL A 53 -0.46 -16.79 -8.07
C VAL A 53 -1.94 -16.61 -7.74
N GLY A 54 -2.75 -16.51 -8.77
CA GLY A 54 -4.21 -16.54 -8.65
C GLY A 54 -4.72 -17.97 -8.82
N LEU A 55 -5.44 -18.49 -7.82
CA LEU A 55 -6.07 -19.81 -7.85
C LEU A 55 -7.56 -19.69 -7.60
N GLU A 56 -8.38 -20.37 -8.40
CA GLU A 56 -9.81 -20.51 -8.20
C GLU A 56 -10.14 -21.96 -7.81
N PHE A 57 -11.02 -22.13 -6.83
CA PHE A 57 -11.43 -23.43 -6.33
C PHE A 57 -12.92 -23.66 -6.54
N SER A 58 -13.29 -24.90 -6.87
CA SER A 58 -14.70 -25.29 -7.02
C SER A 58 -15.45 -25.45 -5.70
N PHE A 59 -14.73 -25.54 -4.57
CA PHE A 59 -15.29 -25.66 -3.22
C PHE A 59 -14.52 -24.73 -2.27
N ASP A 60 -15.10 -24.45 -1.10
CA ASP A 60 -14.50 -23.54 -0.12
C ASP A 60 -13.23 -24.18 0.50
N VAL A 61 -12.07 -23.64 0.14
CA VAL A 61 -10.78 -23.97 0.74
C VAL A 61 -10.46 -22.88 1.75
N SER A 62 -10.07 -23.23 2.96
CA SER A 62 -9.72 -22.18 3.94
C SER A 62 -8.33 -21.60 3.66
N THR A 63 -8.14 -20.32 3.99
CA THR A 63 -6.80 -19.69 3.95
C THR A 63 -5.77 -20.41 4.83
N GLY A 64 -6.24 -21.08 5.89
CA GLY A 64 -5.39 -21.90 6.76
C GLY A 64 -4.85 -23.16 6.07
N GLU A 65 -5.65 -23.81 5.23
CA GLU A 65 -5.21 -24.96 4.43
C GLU A 65 -4.19 -24.54 3.38
N LEU A 66 -4.44 -23.43 2.67
CA LEU A 66 -3.48 -22.86 1.72
C LEU A 66 -2.17 -22.48 2.40
N ARG A 67 -2.23 -21.91 3.60
CA ARG A 67 -1.02 -21.58 4.37
C ARG A 67 -0.23 -22.82 4.78
N LYS A 68 -0.90 -23.93 5.13
CA LYS A 68 -0.23 -25.22 5.41
C LYS A 68 0.42 -25.80 4.15
N ALA A 69 -0.25 -25.70 3.00
CA ALA A 69 0.29 -26.10 1.70
C ALA A 69 1.60 -25.38 1.40
N LEU A 70 1.56 -24.05 1.52
CA LEU A 70 2.68 -23.15 1.29
C LEU A 70 3.81 -23.42 2.30
N ALA A 71 3.51 -23.57 3.59
CA ALA A 71 4.51 -23.91 4.59
C ALA A 71 5.23 -25.24 4.30
N SER A 72 4.53 -26.24 3.74
CA SER A 72 5.15 -27.51 3.34
C SER A 72 6.11 -27.38 2.15
N LEU A 73 5.99 -26.30 1.38
CA LEU A 73 6.88 -25.92 0.28
C LEU A 73 8.04 -25.02 0.74
N GLY A 74 8.13 -24.73 2.05
CA GLY A 74 9.12 -23.81 2.61
C GLY A 74 8.67 -22.34 2.65
N GLU A 75 7.42 -22.06 2.26
CA GLU A 75 6.87 -20.71 2.17
C GLU A 75 6.15 -20.32 3.46
N THR A 76 6.84 -19.59 4.34
CA THR A 76 6.26 -19.15 5.62
C THR A 76 5.78 -17.70 5.62
N ASP A 77 6.38 -16.83 4.82
CA ASP A 77 6.00 -15.41 4.69
C ASP A 77 5.10 -15.19 3.46
N VAL A 78 3.88 -15.74 3.53
CA VAL A 78 2.91 -15.67 2.43
C VAL A 78 1.71 -14.79 2.77
N LYS A 79 1.27 -14.00 1.78
CA LYS A 79 0.00 -13.27 1.85
C LYS A 79 -1.03 -13.97 0.98
N ILE A 80 -2.21 -14.20 1.56
CA ILE A 80 -3.32 -14.88 0.90
C ILE A 80 -4.51 -13.94 0.98
N PHE A 81 -4.95 -13.43 -0.16
CA PHE A 81 -6.14 -12.59 -0.27
C PHE A 81 -7.26 -13.43 -0.88
N GLN A 82 -8.40 -13.49 -0.19
CA GLN A 82 -9.58 -14.13 -0.76
C GLN A 82 -10.21 -13.18 -1.77
N VAL A 83 -10.33 -13.62 -3.01
CA VAL A 83 -10.98 -12.90 -4.10
C VAL A 83 -12.30 -13.60 -4.36
N LYS A 84 -13.40 -12.98 -3.92
CA LYS A 84 -14.74 -13.48 -4.24
C LYS A 84 -15.18 -12.84 -5.54
N GLU A 85 -15.33 -13.67 -6.57
CA GLU A 85 -15.83 -13.20 -7.85
C GLU A 85 -17.36 -12.98 -7.73
N PRO A 86 -17.87 -11.76 -8.00
CA PRO A 86 -19.29 -11.48 -7.84
C PRO A 86 -20.13 -12.32 -8.82
N GLY A 87 -21.12 -13.06 -8.31
CA GLY A 87 -22.14 -13.74 -9.12
C GLY A 87 -21.86 -15.19 -9.51
N THR A 88 -20.63 -15.70 -9.39
CA THR A 88 -20.31 -17.12 -9.71
C THR A 88 -20.34 -18.04 -8.49
N GLY A 89 -20.31 -17.48 -7.27
CA GLY A 89 -20.23 -18.25 -6.02
C GLY A 89 -18.90 -18.97 -5.82
N LYS A 90 -17.95 -18.80 -6.75
CA LYS A 90 -16.62 -19.38 -6.69
C LYS A 90 -15.70 -18.55 -5.81
N VAL A 91 -14.81 -19.23 -5.11
CA VAL A 91 -13.84 -18.61 -4.22
C VAL A 91 -12.47 -18.67 -4.89
N GLY A 92 -11.96 -17.50 -5.26
CA GLY A 92 -10.60 -17.29 -5.72
C GLY A 92 -9.68 -16.88 -4.58
N TYR A 93 -8.38 -17.09 -4.77
CA TYR A 93 -7.31 -16.67 -3.88
C TYR A 93 -6.16 -16.08 -4.68
N ASP A 94 -5.71 -14.90 -4.28
CA ASP A 94 -4.46 -14.29 -4.73
C ASP A 94 -3.39 -14.57 -3.66
N ILE A 95 -2.37 -15.31 -4.06
CA ILE A 95 -1.28 -15.79 -3.20
C ILE A 95 -0.02 -15.06 -3.61
N GLN A 96 0.57 -14.30 -2.68
CA GLN A 96 1.79 -13.53 -2.90
C GLN A 96 2.93 -14.10 -2.07
N VAL A 97 4.02 -14.41 -2.76
CA VAL A 97 5.21 -15.07 -2.24
C VAL A 97 6.43 -14.18 -2.52
N PRO A 98 7.23 -13.80 -1.51
CA PRO A 98 8.45 -13.03 -1.69
C PRO A 98 9.50 -13.73 -2.58
N PRO A 99 10.49 -13.00 -3.12
CA PRO A 99 11.41 -13.51 -4.14
C PRO A 99 12.47 -14.47 -3.60
N HIS A 100 12.60 -14.61 -2.28
CA HIS A 100 13.56 -15.50 -1.65
C HIS A 100 13.22 -16.98 -1.82
N THR A 101 12.06 -17.30 -2.38
CA THR A 101 11.53 -18.66 -2.37
C THR A 101 11.14 -19.22 -3.75
N SER A 102 10.93 -18.35 -4.75
CA SER A 102 10.54 -18.75 -6.11
C SER A 102 11.61 -18.44 -7.14
N VAL A 103 12.82 -18.97 -6.99
CA VAL A 103 13.75 -19.04 -8.13
C VAL A 103 13.36 -20.27 -8.95
N VAL A 104 12.34 -20.13 -9.80
CA VAL A 104 12.07 -21.11 -10.86
C VAL A 104 13.21 -20.97 -11.87
N LYS A 105 14.17 -21.90 -11.82
CA LYS A 105 15.17 -22.06 -12.89
C LYS A 105 14.44 -22.45 -14.18
N ALA A 106 14.89 -21.91 -15.32
CA ALA A 106 14.35 -22.29 -16.62
C ALA A 106 14.44 -23.82 -16.82
N GLY A 107 13.28 -24.49 -16.93
CA GLY A 107 13.16 -25.95 -17.03
C GLY A 107 12.53 -26.64 -15.81
N GLU A 108 12.30 -25.93 -14.69
CA GLU A 108 11.54 -26.46 -13.55
C GLU A 108 10.03 -26.22 -13.68
N ILE A 109 9.25 -27.10 -13.05
CA ILE A 109 7.80 -26.93 -12.83
C ILE A 109 7.56 -25.57 -12.18
N THR A 110 6.63 -24.77 -12.73
CA THR A 110 6.28 -23.44 -12.22
C THR A 110 5.83 -23.52 -10.75
N PHE A 111 6.02 -22.42 -10.01
CA PHE A 111 5.61 -22.38 -8.61
C PHE A 111 4.11 -22.65 -8.45
N SER A 112 3.29 -22.11 -9.36
CA SER A 112 1.85 -22.41 -9.44
C SER A 112 1.56 -23.91 -9.53
N GLN A 113 2.27 -24.64 -10.39
CA GLN A 113 2.04 -26.07 -10.59
C GLN A 113 2.54 -26.90 -9.40
N LYS A 114 3.67 -26.52 -8.76
CA LYS A 114 4.12 -27.12 -7.49
C LYS A 114 3.05 -26.94 -6.40
N LEU A 115 2.48 -25.75 -6.28
CA LEU A 115 1.42 -25.44 -5.32
C LEU A 115 0.12 -26.21 -5.62
N ILE A 116 -0.33 -26.24 -6.87
CA ILE A 116 -1.54 -26.97 -7.30
C ILE A 116 -1.38 -28.47 -7.03
N ASN A 117 -0.23 -29.06 -7.36
CA ASN A 117 0.04 -30.47 -7.09
C ASN A 117 -0.03 -30.74 -5.59
N LYS A 118 0.57 -29.87 -4.76
CA LYS A 118 0.55 -30.03 -3.32
C LYS A 118 -0.86 -29.95 -2.74
N ILE A 119 -1.68 -29.03 -3.25
CA ILE A 119 -3.09 -28.90 -2.85
C ILE A 119 -3.88 -30.16 -3.23
N LYS A 120 -3.66 -30.72 -4.43
CA LYS A 120 -4.31 -31.96 -4.88
C LYS A 120 -3.89 -33.18 -4.04
N GLU A 121 -2.63 -33.24 -3.59
CA GLU A 121 -2.17 -34.29 -2.65
C GLU A 121 -2.90 -34.22 -1.30
N MET A 122 -3.12 -33.01 -0.76
CA MET A 122 -3.79 -32.83 0.53
C MET A 122 -5.31 -33.00 0.45
N LYS A 123 -5.92 -32.66 -0.70
CA LYS A 123 -7.36 -32.84 -0.96
C LYS A 123 -7.58 -33.50 -2.34
N PRO A 124 -7.59 -34.84 -2.40
CA PRO A 124 -7.92 -35.56 -3.62
C PRO A 124 -9.32 -35.17 -4.12
N GLY A 125 -9.47 -34.91 -5.41
CA GLY A 125 -10.76 -34.56 -6.04
C GLY A 125 -11.07 -33.06 -6.09
N ILE A 126 -10.19 -32.19 -5.61
CA ILE A 126 -10.35 -30.74 -5.75
C ILE A 126 -9.97 -30.25 -7.15
N THR A 127 -10.87 -29.51 -7.80
CA THR A 127 -10.58 -28.79 -9.04
C THR A 127 -10.01 -27.42 -8.68
N VAL A 128 -8.77 -27.20 -9.11
CA VAL A 128 -8.04 -25.94 -8.95
C VAL A 128 -7.77 -25.39 -10.35
N THR A 129 -8.22 -24.18 -10.61
CA THR A 129 -7.97 -23.47 -11.86
C THR A 129 -6.96 -22.35 -11.60
N LEU A 130 -5.88 -22.32 -12.38
CA LEU A 130 -4.93 -21.21 -12.37
C LEU A 130 -5.56 -20.02 -13.09
N THR A 131 -5.77 -18.91 -12.39
CA THR A 131 -6.28 -17.67 -13.01
C THR A 131 -5.14 -16.77 -13.50
N GLY A 132 -3.95 -16.89 -12.89
CA GLY A 132 -2.75 -16.20 -13.36
C GLY A 132 -1.53 -16.51 -12.52
N GLU A 133 -0.34 -16.32 -13.11
CA GLU A 133 0.93 -16.32 -12.40
C GLU A 133 1.78 -15.15 -12.91
N GLU A 134 2.17 -14.27 -11.99
CA GLU A 134 3.04 -13.14 -12.27
C GLU A 134 4.32 -13.29 -11.46
N ASN A 135 5.47 -13.09 -12.11
CA ASN A 135 6.78 -13.16 -11.47
C ASN A 135 7.49 -11.83 -11.66
N VAL A 136 7.85 -11.21 -10.54
CA VAL A 136 8.57 -9.94 -10.50
C VAL A 136 9.96 -10.19 -9.90
N SER A 137 11.02 -9.88 -10.65
CA SER A 137 12.37 -9.99 -10.13
C SER A 137 12.66 -8.89 -9.10
N ALA A 138 13.48 -9.19 -8.10
CA ALA A 138 13.87 -8.19 -7.09
C ALA A 138 14.56 -6.97 -7.70
N ALA A 139 15.30 -7.16 -8.80
CA ALA A 139 15.94 -6.06 -9.54
C ALA A 139 14.91 -5.14 -10.20
N PHE A 140 13.90 -5.72 -10.87
CA PHE A 140 12.83 -4.93 -11.46
C PHE A 140 11.99 -4.23 -10.39
N GLY A 141 11.68 -4.92 -9.29
CA GLY A 141 10.96 -4.32 -8.17
C GLY A 141 11.70 -3.12 -7.57
N LYS A 142 13.03 -3.23 -7.41
CA LYS A 142 13.85 -2.12 -6.91
C LYS A 142 13.87 -0.92 -7.86
N GLU A 143 13.95 -1.18 -9.16
CA GLU A 143 13.88 -0.13 -10.18
C GLU A 143 12.49 0.54 -10.17
N LEU A 144 11.42 -0.25 -10.09
CA LEU A 144 10.05 0.25 -10.03
C LEU A 144 9.82 1.09 -8.77
N GLN A 145 10.36 0.67 -7.62
CA GLN A 145 10.34 1.43 -6.38
C GLN A 145 10.99 2.80 -6.55
N ASN A 146 12.20 2.85 -7.12
CA ASN A 146 12.93 4.10 -7.31
C ASN A 146 12.16 5.05 -8.24
N ARG A 147 11.59 4.53 -9.33
CA ARG A 147 10.77 5.31 -10.26
C ARG A 147 9.51 5.85 -9.61
N ALA A 148 8.80 5.01 -8.84
CA ALA A 148 7.58 5.41 -8.16
C ALA A 148 7.85 6.52 -7.12
N LEU A 149 8.91 6.36 -6.31
CA LEU A 149 9.31 7.37 -5.32
C LEU A 149 9.76 8.67 -6.00
N LEU A 150 10.54 8.59 -7.08
CA LEU A 150 10.98 9.76 -7.81
C LEU A 150 9.80 10.49 -8.46
N ALA A 151 8.87 9.77 -9.10
CA ALA A 151 7.67 10.34 -9.69
C ALA A 151 6.80 11.06 -8.64
N MET A 152 6.64 10.47 -7.46
CA MET A 152 5.93 11.08 -6.33
C MET A 152 6.60 12.37 -5.88
N LEU A 153 7.93 12.37 -5.67
CA LEU A 153 8.68 13.55 -5.25
C LEU A 153 8.61 14.67 -6.28
N ILE A 154 8.75 14.35 -7.57
CA ILE A 154 8.60 15.32 -8.66
C ILE A 154 7.17 15.86 -8.68
N GLY A 155 6.15 15.02 -8.54
CA GLY A 155 4.75 15.45 -8.50
C GLY A 155 4.47 16.42 -7.36
N ILE A 156 4.92 16.11 -6.14
CA ILE A 156 4.81 17.01 -4.98
C ILE A 156 5.54 18.33 -5.25
N PHE A 157 6.78 18.25 -5.76
CA PHE A 157 7.56 19.44 -6.08
C PHE A 157 6.86 20.33 -7.11
N LEU A 158 6.36 19.77 -8.21
CA LEU A 158 5.65 20.52 -9.25
C LEU A 158 4.37 21.15 -8.72
N MET A 159 3.62 20.45 -7.86
CA MET A 159 2.45 21.03 -7.18
C MET A 159 2.84 22.22 -6.32
N LEU A 160 3.85 22.09 -5.46
CA LEU A 160 4.32 23.18 -4.60
C LEU A 160 4.91 24.36 -5.39
N LEU A 161 5.63 24.08 -6.48
CA LEU A 161 6.15 25.10 -7.38
C LEU A 161 5.02 25.89 -8.04
N TYR A 162 4.01 25.19 -8.57
CA TYR A 162 2.82 25.82 -9.13
C TYR A 162 2.12 26.73 -8.10
N LEU A 163 1.98 26.27 -6.85
CA LEU A 163 1.43 27.08 -5.77
C LEU A 163 2.29 28.31 -5.46
N GLY A 164 3.61 28.15 -5.41
CA GLY A 164 4.54 29.26 -5.22
C GLY A 164 4.36 30.38 -6.24
N ILE A 165 4.01 30.04 -7.48
CA ILE A 165 3.75 31.00 -8.56
C ILE A 165 2.32 31.56 -8.51
N ARG A 166 1.33 30.73 -8.12
CA ARG A 166 -0.10 31.04 -8.24
C ARG A 166 -0.65 31.89 -7.10
N ILE A 167 -0.12 31.74 -5.89
CA ILE A 167 -0.61 32.38 -4.65
C ILE A 167 0.52 33.14 -3.92
N ASN A 168 0.15 34.00 -2.97
CA ASN A 168 1.13 34.78 -2.21
C ASN A 168 2.08 33.87 -1.43
N PHE A 169 3.39 34.16 -1.50
CA PHE A 169 4.46 33.38 -0.89
C PHE A 169 4.22 33.02 0.59
N ARG A 170 3.61 33.94 1.37
CA ARG A 170 3.28 33.72 2.79
C ARG A 170 2.31 32.56 3.01
N PHE A 171 1.38 32.33 2.08
CA PHE A 171 0.45 31.20 2.16
C PHE A 171 1.09 29.94 1.57
N SER A 172 1.82 30.05 0.45
CA SER A 172 2.48 28.91 -0.19
C SER A 172 3.44 28.17 0.74
N SER A 173 4.20 28.89 1.57
CA SER A 173 5.10 28.28 2.55
C SER A 173 4.35 27.52 3.65
N GLY A 174 3.21 28.05 4.11
CA GLY A 174 2.33 27.37 5.06
C GLY A 174 1.74 26.08 4.49
N ILE A 175 1.28 26.11 3.23
CA ILE A 175 0.78 24.92 2.53
C ILE A 175 1.90 23.88 2.37
N ALA A 176 3.11 24.29 2.00
CA ALA A 176 4.24 23.37 1.87
C ALA A 176 4.55 22.65 3.20
N ILE A 177 4.51 23.36 4.32
CA ILE A 177 4.69 22.77 5.66
C ILE A 177 3.54 21.81 6.00
N SER A 178 2.30 22.18 5.67
CA SER A 178 1.12 21.31 5.89
C SER A 178 1.24 20.00 5.10
N VAL A 179 1.60 20.09 3.82
CA VAL A 179 1.81 18.92 2.97
C VAL A 179 2.94 18.03 3.51
N PHE A 180 4.03 18.64 3.97
CA PHE A 180 5.13 17.90 4.58
C PHE A 180 4.63 17.09 5.80
N HIS A 181 3.88 17.72 6.70
CA HIS A 181 3.28 17.02 7.83
C HIS A 181 2.38 15.87 7.37
N ASP A 182 1.50 16.11 6.40
CA ASP A 182 0.52 15.11 5.95
C ASP A 182 1.21 13.89 5.34
N VAL A 183 2.29 14.09 4.58
CA VAL A 183 3.15 13.00 4.08
C VAL A 183 3.72 12.16 5.23
N PHE A 184 4.30 12.79 6.25
CA PHE A 184 4.89 12.05 7.37
C PHE A 184 3.83 11.36 8.22
N PHE A 185 2.71 12.03 8.48
CA PHE A 185 1.62 11.47 9.27
C PHE A 185 1.02 10.22 8.59
N THR A 186 0.70 10.33 7.31
CA THR A 186 0.13 9.22 6.54
C THR A 186 1.12 8.07 6.36
N LEU A 187 2.40 8.36 6.08
CA LEU A 187 3.45 7.33 6.03
C LEU A 187 3.62 6.62 7.37
N GLY A 188 3.54 7.36 8.49
CA GLY A 188 3.57 6.81 9.85
C GLY A 188 2.43 5.84 10.09
N ILE A 189 1.20 6.22 9.73
CA ILE A 189 0.03 5.36 9.87
C ILE A 189 0.15 4.09 9.01
N ILE A 190 0.57 4.21 7.74
CA ILE A 190 0.76 3.07 6.84
C ILE A 190 1.80 2.10 7.43
N THR A 191 2.92 2.64 7.92
CA THR A 191 3.99 1.85 8.51
C THR A 191 3.53 1.15 9.79
N LEU A 192 2.84 1.89 10.67
CA LEU A 192 2.30 1.38 11.94
C LEU A 192 1.25 0.29 11.72
N ALA A 193 0.39 0.46 10.71
CA ALA A 193 -0.65 -0.51 10.35
C ALA A 193 -0.10 -1.76 9.64
N GLY A 194 1.21 -1.83 9.36
CA GLY A 194 1.80 -2.95 8.61
C GLY A 194 1.33 -3.03 7.15
N ILE A 195 0.78 -1.94 6.63
CA ILE A 195 0.35 -1.86 5.23
C ILE A 195 1.61 -1.85 4.37
N LYS A 196 1.66 -2.77 3.40
CA LYS A 196 2.78 -2.85 2.46
C LYS A 196 2.60 -1.77 1.40
N LEU A 197 3.64 -0.98 1.19
CA LEU A 197 3.72 0.08 0.22
C LEU A 197 4.01 -0.55 -1.14
N ASP A 198 3.05 -0.49 -2.05
CA ASP A 198 3.12 -0.93 -3.44
C ASP A 198 2.74 0.23 -4.38
N VAL A 199 2.64 -0.02 -5.70
CA VAL A 199 2.32 1.04 -6.66
C VAL A 199 0.93 1.63 -6.40
N THR A 200 -0.04 0.80 -6.00
CA THR A 200 -1.40 1.23 -5.69
C THR A 200 -1.44 2.13 -4.45
N VAL A 201 -0.69 1.78 -3.41
CA VAL A 201 -0.58 2.60 -2.19
C VAL A 201 0.10 3.93 -2.52
N ILE A 202 1.15 3.96 -3.34
CA ILE A 202 1.77 5.22 -3.80
C ILE A 202 0.77 6.10 -4.57
N ALA A 203 -0.05 5.51 -5.44
CA ALA A 203 -1.08 6.25 -6.17
C ALA A 203 -2.11 6.86 -5.21
N ALA A 204 -2.63 6.07 -4.27
CA ALA A 204 -3.56 6.53 -3.24
C ALA A 204 -2.95 7.66 -2.37
N PHE A 205 -1.67 7.52 -2.05
CA PHE A 205 -0.90 8.51 -1.29
C PHE A 205 -0.82 9.85 -2.03
N LEU A 206 -0.50 9.84 -3.33
CA LEU A 206 -0.45 11.04 -4.15
C LEU A 206 -1.83 11.69 -4.29
N THR A 207 -2.89 10.90 -4.43
CA THR A 207 -4.27 11.39 -4.44
C THR A 207 -4.63 12.09 -3.13
N LEU A 208 -4.29 11.51 -1.98
CA LEU A 208 -4.53 12.11 -0.67
C LEU A 208 -3.82 13.47 -0.54
N ILE A 209 -2.55 13.55 -0.97
CA ILE A 209 -1.80 14.81 -0.97
C ILE A 209 -2.48 15.84 -1.86
N GLY A 210 -2.96 15.45 -3.04
CA GLY A 210 -3.71 16.34 -3.93
C GLY A 210 -4.97 16.92 -3.27
N TYR A 211 -5.71 16.10 -2.52
CA TYR A 211 -6.87 16.57 -1.75
C TYR A 211 -6.47 17.49 -0.58
N SER A 212 -5.40 17.18 0.15
CA SER A 212 -4.87 18.03 1.25
C SER A 212 -4.44 19.42 0.73
N VAL A 213 -3.73 19.43 -0.41
CA VAL A 213 -3.37 20.66 -1.11
C VAL A 213 -4.62 21.43 -1.53
N ASN A 214 -5.61 20.75 -2.13
CA ASN A 214 -6.84 21.38 -2.56
C ASN A 214 -7.59 22.05 -1.39
N ASP A 215 -7.70 21.37 -0.25
CA ASP A 215 -8.33 21.94 0.95
C ASP A 215 -7.58 23.19 1.45
N SER A 216 -6.26 23.12 1.51
CA SER A 216 -5.39 24.23 1.89
C SER A 216 -5.55 25.46 0.97
N ILE A 217 -5.72 25.24 -0.34
CA ILE A 217 -5.97 26.32 -1.31
C ILE A 217 -7.31 27.01 -1.03
N VAL A 218 -8.36 26.24 -0.74
CA VAL A 218 -9.71 26.79 -0.47
C VAL A 218 -9.70 27.69 0.76
N VAL A 219 -8.97 27.31 1.81
CA VAL A 219 -8.83 28.12 3.03
C VAL A 219 -7.93 29.35 2.82
N SER A 220 -6.99 29.29 1.88
CA SER A 220 -6.05 30.39 1.60
C SER A 220 -6.60 31.53 0.72
N LYS A 221 -7.79 31.33 0.12
CA LYS A 221 -8.51 32.34 -0.67
C LYS A 221 -9.41 33.20 0.21
#